data_AF-A0A093XIP7-F1
#
_entry.id   AF-A0A093XIP7-F1
#
_cell.length_a   1.000
_cell.length_b   1.000
_cell.length_c   1.000
_cell.angle_alpha   90.00
_cell.angle_beta   90.00
_cell.angle_gamma   90.00
#
_symmetry.space_group_name_H-M   'P 1'
#
loop_
_entity.id
_entity.type
_entity.pdbx_description
1 polymer ?
#
loop_
_entity_poly.entity_id
_entity_poly.type
_entity_poly.pdbx_seq_one_letter_code
_entity_poly.pdbx_strand_id
1 'polypeptide(L)'
;MSLEEFLDYAHQEAIQLFPFLDIPWGAYFELTRISHPDEAIMAVLLYSVGLVFSATLLLPMLQPKELLRLVSRSVLWVYYMRHALCAFKDAVDYEFDRRVRRRQSRPVARWALTPEEAFNFSSILLHIGTLGLFFLPSESHGLGVIVILVMMLYPFGKRFTFFPQFIMGFGFTLSVFMSGKVIGVDLSPGSEDFWSALYLGIVCMLLATIANVVYTYQDMRDDAQAGGKSMALMMSNRPKIWLWAMTAVVEVLLWKIGNLSDYSILYNIITCGGSSFALSALVALVDLRVAADYEWWFRRGMIGSVFFIIWGLYMDVQPTLPLSHVSGTLNTMHIPLQVPTAYLDLKICGPITPPSCPTPDCKLIAKAVPVVPLSEEVLHAQNGIARHADNMVPSTQAAYIAPRVLVAKNMAKVIISNATMTSVKTGRGNHARLNTYAATTIAMIPAAEGGITSN
;
A
#
# COMPACT_ATOMS: atom_id res chain seq x y z
N MET A 1 -13.52 30.77 -1.89
CA MET A 1 -13.85 30.08 -3.14
C MET A 1 -13.71 28.59 -2.90
N SER A 2 -14.83 27.87 -2.76
CA SER A 2 -14.83 26.41 -2.72
C SER A 2 -14.38 25.85 -4.09
N LEU A 3 -14.00 24.58 -4.16
CA LEU A 3 -13.69 23.93 -5.44
C LEU A 3 -14.86 24.02 -6.41
N GLU A 4 -16.10 23.95 -5.90
CA GLU A 4 -17.33 24.12 -6.68
C GLU A 4 -17.45 25.55 -7.24
N GLU A 5 -17.25 26.58 -6.42
CA GLU A 5 -17.29 27.98 -6.87
C GLU A 5 -16.19 28.28 -7.90
N PHE A 6 -15.01 27.67 -7.75
CA PHE A 6 -13.93 27.80 -8.73
C PHE A 6 -14.26 27.11 -10.06
N LEU A 7 -14.85 25.91 -10.01
CA LEU A 7 -15.25 25.17 -11.19
C LEU A 7 -16.41 25.87 -11.93
N ASP A 8 -17.37 26.43 -11.22
CA ASP A 8 -18.45 27.24 -11.80
C ASP A 8 -17.93 28.53 -12.43
N TYR A 9 -16.99 29.21 -11.75
CA TYR A 9 -16.32 30.39 -12.31
C TYR A 9 -15.54 30.06 -13.58
N ALA A 10 -14.70 29.00 -13.53
CA ALA A 10 -13.92 28.54 -14.68
C ALA A 10 -14.82 28.08 -15.84
N HIS A 11 -15.98 27.49 -15.53
CA HIS A 11 -16.98 27.09 -16.51
C HIS A 11 -17.59 28.31 -17.22
N GLN A 12 -17.97 29.36 -16.47
CA GLN A 12 -18.52 30.58 -17.06
C GLN A 12 -17.50 31.34 -17.90
N GLU A 13 -16.24 31.42 -17.47
CA GLU A 13 -15.18 32.03 -18.29
C GLU A 13 -14.91 31.23 -19.57
N ALA A 14 -14.89 29.90 -19.49
CA ALA A 14 -14.68 29.05 -20.66
C ALA A 14 -15.79 29.21 -21.71
N ILE A 15 -17.05 29.37 -21.29
CA ILE A 15 -18.19 29.65 -22.19
C ILE A 15 -18.07 31.02 -22.85
N GLN A 16 -17.61 32.04 -22.11
CA GLN A 16 -17.42 33.38 -22.68
C GLN A 16 -16.31 33.42 -23.75
N LEU A 17 -15.24 32.65 -23.57
CA LEU A 17 -14.14 32.55 -24.53
C LEU A 17 -14.46 31.65 -25.73
N PHE A 18 -15.30 30.62 -25.54
CA PHE A 18 -15.64 29.66 -26.60
C PHE A 18 -17.17 29.43 -26.64
N PRO A 19 -17.94 30.26 -27.37
CA PRO A 19 -19.41 30.15 -27.42
C PRO A 19 -19.94 28.87 -28.07
N PHE A 20 -19.12 28.21 -28.90
CA PHE A 20 -19.43 26.90 -29.48
C PHE A 20 -19.25 25.74 -28.48
N LEU A 21 -18.73 26.04 -27.28
CA LEU A 21 -18.61 25.15 -26.14
C LEU A 21 -19.83 25.23 -25.20
N ASP A 22 -21.00 25.71 -25.68
CA ASP A 22 -22.32 25.69 -24.99
C ASP A 22 -22.87 24.26 -24.81
N ILE A 23 -21.98 23.40 -24.36
CA ILE A 23 -22.15 22.04 -23.89
C ILE A 23 -22.23 22.18 -22.36
N PRO A 24 -23.12 21.46 -21.65
CA PRO A 24 -23.22 21.56 -20.20
C PRO A 24 -22.02 20.88 -19.50
N TRP A 25 -20.81 21.47 -19.60
CA TRP A 25 -19.57 20.91 -19.05
C TRP A 25 -19.67 20.59 -17.57
N GLY A 26 -20.37 21.43 -16.80
CA GLY A 26 -20.66 21.15 -15.38
C GLY A 26 -21.32 19.79 -15.18
N ALA A 27 -22.26 19.40 -16.05
CA ALA A 27 -22.92 18.11 -16.00
C ALA A 27 -21.97 16.95 -16.36
N TYR A 28 -21.04 17.14 -17.31
CA TYR A 28 -19.99 16.16 -17.62
C TYR A 28 -18.98 16.00 -16.48
N PHE A 29 -18.55 17.09 -15.84
CA PHE A 29 -17.67 17.02 -14.67
C PHE A 29 -18.36 16.35 -13.48
N GLU A 30 -19.62 16.70 -13.20
CA GLU A 30 -20.42 16.07 -12.16
C GLU A 30 -20.62 14.57 -12.44
N LEU A 31 -20.79 14.18 -13.71
CA LEU A 31 -20.91 12.78 -14.13
C LEU A 31 -19.64 11.97 -13.80
N THR A 32 -18.45 12.55 -13.95
CA THR A 32 -17.19 11.89 -13.54
C THR A 32 -17.00 11.81 -12.03
N ARG A 33 -17.72 12.62 -11.25
CA ARG A 33 -17.58 12.75 -9.78
C ARG A 33 -16.19 13.15 -9.31
N ILE A 34 -15.46 13.92 -10.11
CA ILE A 34 -14.16 14.47 -9.70
C ILE A 34 -14.30 15.36 -8.44
N SER A 35 -15.46 16.00 -8.25
CA SER A 35 -15.79 16.77 -7.05
C SER A 35 -15.92 15.91 -5.77
N HIS A 36 -16.17 14.61 -5.89
CA HIS A 36 -16.34 13.68 -4.77
C HIS A 36 -15.40 12.47 -4.92
N PRO A 37 -14.10 12.65 -4.61
CA PRO A 37 -13.07 11.65 -4.89
C PRO A 37 -13.08 10.45 -3.93
N ASP A 38 -14.01 10.35 -2.98
CA ASP A 38 -14.01 9.32 -1.94
C ASP A 38 -14.01 7.89 -2.50
N GLU A 39 -14.83 7.67 -3.53
CA GLU A 39 -14.90 6.39 -4.24
C GLU A 39 -13.58 6.06 -4.97
N ALA A 40 -12.90 7.06 -5.52
CA ALA A 40 -11.60 6.94 -6.17
C ALA A 40 -10.47 6.68 -5.17
N ILE A 41 -10.47 7.40 -4.04
CA ILE A 41 -9.52 7.22 -2.94
C ILE A 41 -9.62 5.80 -2.40
N MET A 42 -10.82 5.29 -2.16
CA MET A 42 -11.01 3.90 -1.72
C MET A 42 -10.50 2.88 -2.72
N ALA A 43 -10.75 3.10 -4.02
CA ALA A 43 -10.25 2.21 -5.06
C ALA A 43 -8.72 2.19 -5.09
N VAL A 44 -8.09 3.36 -4.98
CA VAL A 44 -6.63 3.51 -4.90
C VAL A 44 -6.08 2.82 -3.66
N LEU A 45 -6.71 2.99 -2.48
CA LEU A 45 -6.27 2.36 -1.25
C LEU A 45 -6.35 0.82 -1.33
N LEU A 46 -7.46 0.28 -1.80
CA LEU A 46 -7.62 -1.18 -1.98
C LEU A 46 -6.63 -1.75 -3.01
N TYR A 47 -6.38 -1.03 -4.10
CA TYR A 47 -5.34 -1.42 -5.07
C TYR A 47 -3.94 -1.36 -4.44
N SER A 48 -3.68 -0.37 -3.59
CA SER A 48 -2.39 -0.16 -2.93
C SER A 48 -2.05 -1.27 -1.94
N VAL A 49 -3.05 -1.91 -1.31
CA VAL A 49 -2.85 -3.12 -0.50
C VAL A 49 -2.13 -4.20 -1.32
N GLY A 50 -2.60 -4.45 -2.54
CA GLY A 50 -1.97 -5.40 -3.45
C GLY A 50 -0.57 -4.98 -3.87
N LEU A 51 -0.34 -3.69 -4.16
CA LEU A 51 0.99 -3.18 -4.53
C LEU A 51 2.02 -3.38 -3.39
N VAL A 52 1.65 -3.05 -2.16
CA VAL A 52 2.53 -3.18 -1.00
C VAL A 52 2.78 -4.66 -0.69
N PHE A 53 1.74 -5.50 -0.73
CA PHE A 53 1.89 -6.95 -0.60
C PHE A 53 2.87 -7.51 -1.64
N SER A 54 2.67 -7.23 -2.93
CA SER A 54 3.59 -7.69 -3.98
C SER A 54 5.01 -7.14 -3.80
N ALA A 55 5.17 -5.93 -3.26
CA ALA A 55 6.50 -5.37 -2.96
C ALA A 55 7.21 -6.10 -1.80
N THR A 56 6.46 -6.65 -0.82
CA THR A 56 7.05 -7.46 0.27
C THR A 56 7.65 -8.78 -0.23
N LEU A 57 7.07 -9.34 -1.30
CA LEU A 57 7.48 -10.63 -1.87
C LEU A 57 8.63 -10.51 -2.88
N LEU A 58 9.00 -9.29 -3.27
CA LEU A 58 9.96 -9.07 -4.34
C LEU A 58 11.41 -9.17 -3.83
N LEU A 59 12.14 -10.17 -4.34
CA LEU A 59 13.58 -10.34 -4.12
C LEU A 59 14.32 -10.45 -5.46
N PRO A 60 15.35 -9.62 -5.75
CA PRO A 60 15.81 -8.44 -5.01
C PRO A 60 14.85 -7.24 -5.13
N MET A 61 14.86 -6.35 -4.13
CA MET A 61 13.99 -5.17 -4.14
C MET A 61 14.27 -4.25 -5.34
N LEU A 62 13.20 -3.73 -5.95
CA LEU A 62 13.29 -2.70 -6.99
C LEU A 62 14.02 -1.45 -6.48
N GLN A 63 14.75 -0.79 -7.37
CA GLN A 63 15.29 0.53 -7.07
C GLN A 63 14.14 1.48 -6.68
N PRO A 64 14.31 2.32 -5.63
CA PRO A 64 13.22 3.20 -5.15
C PRO A 64 12.62 4.08 -6.24
N LYS A 65 13.43 4.50 -7.20
CA LYS A 65 12.99 5.30 -8.36
C LYS A 65 12.05 4.53 -9.29
N GLU A 66 12.33 3.26 -9.57
CA GLU A 66 11.47 2.42 -10.42
C GLU A 66 10.18 2.06 -9.69
N LEU A 67 10.27 1.72 -8.41
CA LEU A 67 9.09 1.46 -7.58
C LEU A 67 8.16 2.69 -7.55
N LEU A 68 8.70 3.88 -7.30
CA LEU A 68 7.92 5.12 -7.30
C LEU A 68 7.26 5.40 -8.66
N ARG A 69 7.95 5.13 -9.77
CA ARG A 69 7.38 5.27 -11.12
C ARG A 69 6.24 4.29 -11.36
N LEU A 70 6.39 3.02 -10.98
CA LEU A 70 5.34 2.01 -11.17
C LEU A 70 4.12 2.30 -10.30
N VAL A 71 4.34 2.63 -9.02
CA VAL A 71 3.27 2.98 -8.08
C VAL A 71 2.53 4.22 -8.55
N SER A 72 3.24 5.30 -8.91
CA SER A 72 2.58 6.55 -9.36
C SER A 72 1.74 6.35 -10.62
N ARG A 73 2.26 5.61 -11.63
CA ARG A 73 1.49 5.29 -12.84
C ARG A 73 0.25 4.44 -12.53
N SER A 74 0.39 3.45 -11.65
CA SER A 74 -0.72 2.58 -11.27
C SER A 74 -1.79 3.33 -10.48
N VAL A 75 -1.39 4.15 -9.51
CA VAL A 75 -2.32 4.97 -8.71
C VAL A 75 -3.07 5.96 -9.61
N LEU A 76 -2.36 6.63 -10.52
CA LEU A 76 -2.99 7.56 -11.46
C LEU A 76 -3.99 6.83 -12.38
N TRP A 77 -3.61 5.65 -12.87
CA TRP A 77 -4.48 4.82 -13.70
C TRP A 77 -5.75 4.39 -12.95
N VAL A 78 -5.62 3.87 -11.73
CA VAL A 78 -6.77 3.45 -10.89
C VAL A 78 -7.67 4.64 -10.57
N TYR A 79 -7.08 5.79 -10.21
CA TYR A 79 -7.80 7.02 -9.92
C TYR A 79 -8.64 7.46 -11.13
N TYR A 80 -8.01 7.58 -12.30
CA TYR A 80 -8.68 7.91 -13.54
C TYR A 80 -9.79 6.90 -13.89
N MET A 81 -9.47 5.60 -13.84
CA MET A 81 -10.43 4.55 -14.21
C MET A 81 -11.64 4.51 -13.29
N ARG A 82 -11.49 4.84 -12.01
CA ARG A 82 -12.64 4.90 -11.11
C ARG A 82 -13.61 6.01 -11.52
N HIS A 83 -13.12 7.19 -11.91
CA HIS A 83 -13.98 8.26 -12.41
C HIS A 83 -14.69 7.87 -13.71
N ALA A 84 -13.99 7.21 -14.64
CA ALA A 84 -14.59 6.69 -15.88
C ALA A 84 -15.70 5.66 -15.60
N LEU A 85 -15.46 4.72 -14.68
CA LEU A 85 -16.43 3.70 -14.27
C LEU A 85 -17.63 4.29 -13.52
N CYS A 86 -17.44 5.36 -12.74
CA CYS A 86 -18.54 6.10 -12.11
C CYS A 86 -19.45 6.75 -13.16
N ALA A 87 -18.86 7.40 -14.18
CA ALA A 87 -19.61 7.97 -15.29
C ALA A 87 -20.41 6.90 -16.05
N PHE A 88 -19.78 5.75 -16.33
CA PHE A 88 -20.44 4.63 -16.99
C PHE A 88 -21.58 4.06 -16.14
N LYS A 89 -21.38 3.91 -14.83
CA LYS A 89 -22.42 3.47 -13.90
C LYS A 89 -23.65 4.38 -13.95
N ASP A 90 -23.45 5.68 -13.88
CA ASP A 90 -24.56 6.66 -13.87
C ASP A 90 -25.26 6.72 -15.24
N ALA A 91 -24.54 6.51 -16.34
CA ALA A 91 -25.13 6.34 -17.67
C ALA A 91 -26.03 5.10 -17.77
N VAL A 92 -25.63 3.98 -17.15
CA VAL A 92 -26.38 2.71 -17.18
C VAL A 92 -27.54 2.70 -16.18
N ASP A 93 -27.36 3.26 -14.98
CA ASP A 93 -28.34 3.16 -13.88
C ASP A 93 -29.37 4.30 -13.88
N TYR A 94 -29.37 5.18 -14.89
CA TYR A 94 -30.19 6.41 -14.90
C TYR A 94 -31.69 6.17 -14.63
N GLU A 95 -32.29 5.10 -15.16
CA GLU A 95 -33.71 4.77 -14.93
C GLU A 95 -34.02 4.45 -13.46
N PHE A 96 -33.09 3.76 -12.78
CA PHE A 96 -33.20 3.44 -11.36
C PHE A 96 -32.89 4.67 -10.51
N ASP A 97 -31.84 5.41 -10.87
CA ASP A 97 -31.40 6.59 -10.15
C ASP A 97 -32.49 7.67 -10.08
N ARG A 98 -33.32 7.79 -11.12
CA ARG A 98 -34.49 8.69 -11.16
C ARG A 98 -35.58 8.35 -10.15
N ARG A 99 -35.66 7.10 -9.70
CA ARG A 99 -36.68 6.64 -8.74
C ARG A 99 -36.20 6.74 -7.30
N VAL A 100 -34.92 7.06 -7.07
CA VAL A 100 -34.32 7.12 -5.75
C VAL A 100 -34.02 8.56 -5.36
N ARG A 101 -34.60 9.02 -4.25
CA ARG A 101 -34.68 10.44 -3.88
C ARG A 101 -33.33 11.13 -3.87
N ARG A 102 -32.30 10.44 -3.36
CA ARG A 102 -30.92 10.95 -3.27
C ARG A 102 -30.20 11.02 -4.61
N ARG A 103 -30.56 10.14 -5.57
CA ARG A 103 -29.87 10.00 -6.86
C ARG A 103 -30.57 10.73 -8.00
N GLN A 104 -31.77 11.24 -7.75
CA GLN A 104 -32.53 12.09 -8.67
C GLN A 104 -31.76 13.35 -9.10
N SER A 105 -30.86 13.86 -8.25
CA SER A 105 -30.04 15.03 -8.58
C SER A 105 -28.88 14.72 -9.53
N ARG A 106 -28.57 13.46 -9.84
CA ARG A 106 -27.45 13.11 -10.73
C ARG A 106 -27.68 13.66 -12.14
N PRO A 107 -26.63 14.03 -12.90
CA PRO A 107 -26.75 14.66 -14.21
C PRO A 107 -27.67 13.93 -15.19
N VAL A 108 -27.51 12.61 -15.33
CA VAL A 108 -28.32 11.78 -16.24
C VAL A 108 -29.73 11.57 -15.70
N ALA A 109 -29.88 11.45 -14.38
CA ALA A 109 -31.19 11.25 -13.75
C ALA A 109 -32.07 12.50 -13.86
N ARG A 110 -31.49 13.70 -13.71
CA ARG A 110 -32.19 14.98 -13.84
C ARG A 110 -32.31 15.49 -15.29
N TRP A 111 -31.86 14.70 -16.27
CA TRP A 111 -31.81 15.08 -17.70
C TRP A 111 -30.94 16.30 -18.02
N ALA A 112 -29.90 16.58 -17.21
CA ALA A 112 -28.88 17.55 -17.59
C ALA A 112 -27.98 17.03 -18.72
N LEU A 113 -27.92 15.70 -18.88
CA LEU A 113 -27.34 15.00 -20.03
C LEU A 113 -28.33 13.95 -20.50
N THR A 114 -28.41 13.72 -21.80
CA THR A 114 -29.14 12.58 -22.35
C THR A 114 -28.40 11.27 -22.03
N PRO A 115 -29.11 10.13 -21.92
CA PRO A 115 -28.48 8.83 -21.71
C PRO A 115 -27.45 8.47 -22.79
N GLU A 116 -27.71 8.88 -24.04
CA GLU A 116 -26.80 8.66 -25.16
C GLU A 116 -25.50 9.48 -25.02
N GLU A 117 -25.59 10.76 -24.67
CA GLU A 117 -24.43 11.61 -24.39
C GLU A 117 -23.59 11.05 -23.24
N ALA A 118 -24.25 10.67 -22.13
CA ALA A 118 -23.57 10.11 -20.97
C ALA A 118 -22.89 8.77 -21.28
N PHE A 119 -23.53 7.92 -22.07
CA PHE A 119 -22.96 6.64 -22.51
C PHE A 119 -21.78 6.83 -23.44
N ASN A 120 -21.88 7.72 -24.43
CA ASN A 120 -20.80 8.01 -25.37
C ASN A 120 -19.60 8.62 -24.65
N PHE A 121 -19.83 9.60 -23.77
CA PHE A 121 -18.77 10.22 -22.98
C PHE A 121 -18.07 9.24 -22.04
N SER A 122 -18.84 8.46 -21.27
CA SER A 122 -18.25 7.44 -20.39
C SER A 122 -17.51 6.35 -21.17
N SER A 123 -18.00 5.98 -22.36
CA SER A 123 -17.28 5.07 -23.26
C SER A 123 -15.95 5.65 -23.71
N ILE A 124 -15.88 6.93 -24.08
CA ILE A 124 -14.62 7.61 -24.42
C ILE A 124 -13.65 7.59 -23.23
N LEU A 125 -14.12 7.91 -22.02
CA LEU A 125 -13.30 7.85 -20.81
C LEU A 125 -12.76 6.44 -20.54
N LEU A 126 -13.59 5.41 -20.68
CA LEU A 126 -13.17 4.01 -20.53
C LEU A 126 -12.14 3.61 -21.60
N HIS A 127 -12.30 4.06 -22.85
CA HIS A 127 -11.31 3.81 -23.90
C HIS A 127 -9.97 4.47 -23.56
N ILE A 128 -9.97 5.76 -23.19
CA ILE A 128 -8.75 6.48 -22.79
C ILE A 128 -8.08 5.80 -21.59
N GLY A 129 -8.85 5.40 -20.59
CA GLY A 129 -8.32 4.70 -19.42
C GLY A 129 -7.79 3.30 -19.76
N THR A 130 -8.37 2.63 -20.76
CA THR A 130 -7.87 1.35 -21.27
C THR A 130 -6.55 1.54 -21.99
N LEU A 131 -6.41 2.59 -22.81
CA LEU A 131 -5.12 3.00 -23.38
C LEU A 131 -4.10 3.36 -22.28
N GLY A 132 -4.57 3.84 -21.13
CA GLY A 132 -3.76 4.07 -19.94
C GLY A 132 -3.00 2.83 -19.45
N LEU A 133 -3.47 1.61 -19.77
CA LEU A 133 -2.76 0.37 -19.44
C LEU A 133 -1.37 0.32 -20.11
N PHE A 134 -1.18 0.94 -21.29
CA PHE A 134 0.12 0.97 -21.96
C PHE A 134 1.21 1.71 -21.16
N PHE A 135 0.85 2.50 -20.14
CA PHE A 135 1.82 3.08 -19.21
C PHE A 135 2.26 2.11 -18.11
N LEU A 136 1.55 0.99 -17.94
CA LEU A 136 1.87 -0.10 -17.03
C LEU A 136 2.63 -1.23 -17.75
N PRO A 137 3.33 -2.10 -17.00
CA PRO A 137 3.99 -3.28 -17.58
C PRO A 137 3.03 -4.15 -18.40
N SER A 138 3.51 -4.67 -19.53
CA SER A 138 2.71 -5.45 -20.50
C SER A 138 2.02 -6.67 -19.91
N GLU A 139 2.65 -7.26 -18.90
CA GLU A 139 2.21 -8.42 -18.14
C GLU A 139 0.91 -8.14 -17.37
N SER A 140 0.64 -6.87 -17.06
CA SER A 140 -0.56 -6.43 -16.35
C SER A 140 -1.74 -6.14 -17.27
N HIS A 141 -1.52 -5.96 -18.57
CA HIS A 141 -2.55 -5.48 -19.51
C HIS A 141 -3.76 -6.41 -19.58
N GLY A 142 -3.53 -7.73 -19.70
CA GLY A 142 -4.61 -8.71 -19.78
C GLY A 142 -5.51 -8.70 -18.54
N LEU A 143 -4.91 -8.72 -17.34
CA LEU A 143 -5.67 -8.61 -16.09
C LEU A 143 -6.36 -7.25 -15.95
N GLY A 144 -5.70 -6.16 -16.37
CA GLY A 144 -6.28 -4.82 -16.39
C GLY A 144 -7.55 -4.75 -17.22
N VAL A 145 -7.55 -5.31 -18.44
CA VAL A 145 -8.76 -5.39 -19.28
C VAL A 145 -9.86 -6.19 -18.60
N ILE A 146 -9.53 -7.33 -17.98
CA ILE A 146 -10.52 -8.15 -17.26
C ILE A 146 -11.12 -7.37 -16.08
N VAL A 147 -10.29 -6.65 -15.30
CA VAL A 147 -10.76 -5.79 -14.20
C VAL A 147 -11.75 -4.74 -14.70
N ILE A 148 -11.44 -4.07 -15.81
CA ILE A 148 -12.33 -3.06 -16.43
C ILE A 148 -13.67 -3.71 -16.81
N LEU A 149 -13.64 -4.86 -17.50
CA LEU A 149 -14.86 -5.56 -17.92
C LEU A 149 -15.72 -6.01 -16.74
N VAL A 150 -15.11 -6.54 -15.67
CA VAL A 150 -15.82 -6.92 -14.44
C VAL A 150 -16.47 -5.70 -13.79
N MET A 151 -15.76 -4.57 -13.73
CA MET A 151 -16.29 -3.33 -13.16
C MET A 151 -17.40 -2.71 -14.04
N MET A 152 -17.33 -2.87 -15.36
CA MET A 152 -18.41 -2.50 -16.28
C MET A 152 -19.63 -3.42 -16.16
N LEU A 153 -19.46 -4.68 -15.74
CA LEU A 153 -20.56 -5.61 -15.54
C LEU A 153 -21.35 -5.32 -14.25
N TYR A 154 -20.70 -4.77 -13.23
CA TYR A 154 -21.29 -4.50 -11.92
C TYR A 154 -22.62 -3.71 -11.94
N PRO A 155 -22.79 -2.59 -12.69
CA PRO A 155 -24.03 -1.83 -12.74
C PRO A 155 -25.23 -2.66 -13.22
N PHE A 156 -24.99 -3.58 -14.16
CA PHE A 156 -26.01 -4.51 -14.65
C PHE A 156 -26.46 -5.50 -13.57
N GLY A 157 -25.62 -5.80 -12.59
CA GLY A 157 -25.89 -6.76 -11.52
C GLY A 157 -27.18 -6.47 -10.76
N LYS A 158 -27.56 -5.20 -10.56
CA LYS A 158 -28.80 -4.82 -9.84
C LYS A 158 -30.08 -5.32 -10.52
N ARG A 159 -30.02 -5.61 -11.83
CA ARG A 159 -31.15 -6.11 -12.63
C ARG A 159 -31.32 -7.63 -12.46
N PHE A 160 -30.24 -8.34 -12.21
CA PHE A 160 -30.21 -9.81 -12.28
C PHE A 160 -30.00 -10.49 -10.92
N THR A 161 -29.24 -9.89 -10.00
CA THR A 161 -28.80 -10.53 -8.75
C THR A 161 -28.96 -9.62 -7.53
N PHE A 162 -29.13 -10.23 -6.35
CA PHE A 162 -29.05 -9.55 -5.05
C PHE A 162 -27.61 -9.28 -4.61
N PHE A 163 -26.61 -9.74 -5.35
CA PHE A 163 -25.20 -9.68 -4.98
C PHE A 163 -24.33 -8.78 -5.90
N PRO A 164 -24.80 -7.62 -6.41
CA PRO A 164 -23.97 -6.80 -7.30
C PRO A 164 -22.68 -6.32 -6.63
N GLN A 165 -22.67 -6.15 -5.30
CA GLN A 165 -21.48 -5.75 -4.55
C GLN A 165 -20.35 -6.78 -4.65
N PHE A 166 -20.67 -8.08 -4.73
CA PHE A 166 -19.66 -9.13 -4.93
C PHE A 166 -19.04 -9.10 -6.32
N ILE A 167 -19.80 -8.72 -7.37
CA ILE A 167 -19.26 -8.56 -8.74
C ILE A 167 -18.18 -7.47 -8.75
N MET A 168 -18.47 -6.32 -8.16
CA MET A 168 -17.49 -5.25 -8.00
C MET A 168 -16.33 -5.69 -7.07
N GLY A 169 -16.63 -6.38 -5.98
CA GLY A 169 -15.61 -6.93 -5.07
C GLY A 169 -14.63 -7.88 -5.78
N PHE A 170 -15.11 -8.71 -6.72
CA PHE A 170 -14.27 -9.60 -7.52
C PHE A 170 -13.25 -8.83 -8.37
N GLY A 171 -13.60 -7.65 -8.87
CA GLY A 171 -12.64 -6.78 -9.55
C GLY A 171 -11.49 -6.33 -8.63
N PHE A 172 -11.75 -6.12 -7.33
CA PHE A 172 -10.70 -5.84 -6.34
C PHE A 172 -9.85 -7.06 -6.02
N THR A 173 -10.40 -8.28 -6.06
CA THR A 173 -9.61 -9.51 -5.99
C THR A 173 -8.61 -9.58 -7.14
N LEU A 174 -9.08 -9.40 -8.38
CA LEU A 174 -8.23 -9.40 -9.58
C LEU A 174 -7.17 -8.28 -9.55
N SER A 175 -7.47 -7.17 -8.88
CA SER A 175 -6.53 -6.06 -8.70
C SER A 175 -5.28 -6.45 -7.90
N VAL A 176 -5.38 -7.38 -6.94
CA VAL A 176 -4.22 -7.92 -6.20
C VAL A 176 -3.33 -8.77 -7.10
N PHE A 177 -3.91 -9.56 -8.00
CA PHE A 177 -3.13 -10.31 -8.98
C PHE A 177 -2.49 -9.38 -10.03
N MET A 178 -3.23 -8.35 -10.45
CA MET A 178 -2.72 -7.31 -11.34
C MET A 178 -1.54 -6.56 -10.73
N SER A 179 -1.60 -6.21 -9.43
CA SER A 179 -0.48 -5.55 -8.75
C SER A 179 0.75 -6.45 -8.67
N GLY A 180 0.60 -7.77 -8.51
CA GLY A 180 1.67 -8.76 -8.70
C GLY A 180 2.36 -8.62 -10.06
N LYS A 181 1.59 -8.62 -11.15
CA LYS A 181 2.13 -8.45 -12.51
C LYS A 181 2.77 -7.08 -12.74
N VAL A 182 2.26 -6.02 -12.12
CA VAL A 182 2.87 -4.67 -12.19
C VAL A 182 4.22 -4.61 -11.47
N ILE A 183 4.35 -5.26 -10.31
CA ILE A 183 5.59 -5.27 -9.53
C ILE A 183 6.60 -6.29 -10.09
N GLY A 184 6.12 -7.32 -10.80
CA GLY A 184 6.96 -8.39 -11.36
C GLY A 184 7.02 -9.65 -10.49
N VAL A 185 6.04 -9.85 -9.61
CA VAL A 185 5.90 -11.06 -8.78
C VAL A 185 4.89 -12.02 -9.41
N ASP A 186 5.22 -13.31 -9.46
CA ASP A 186 4.31 -14.31 -9.99
C ASP A 186 3.32 -14.81 -8.93
N LEU A 187 2.08 -14.33 -9.04
CA LEU A 187 0.94 -14.76 -8.22
C LEU A 187 0.01 -15.71 -8.99
N SER A 188 0.55 -16.48 -9.93
CA SER A 188 -0.23 -17.41 -10.75
C SER A 188 -0.62 -18.68 -9.97
N PRO A 189 -1.70 -19.40 -10.35
CA PRO A 189 -2.07 -20.65 -9.70
C PRO A 189 -0.90 -21.65 -9.70
N GLY A 190 -0.48 -22.07 -8.51
CA GLY A 190 0.65 -22.98 -8.32
C GLY A 190 1.95 -22.31 -7.88
N SER A 191 2.02 -20.97 -7.86
CA SER A 191 3.12 -20.27 -7.18
C SER A 191 3.01 -20.38 -5.65
N GLU A 192 4.13 -20.22 -4.95
CA GLU A 192 4.22 -20.31 -3.49
C GLU A 192 3.28 -19.32 -2.80
N ASP A 193 3.26 -18.07 -3.27
CA ASP A 193 2.46 -16.99 -2.71
C ASP A 193 1.00 -16.93 -3.22
N PHE A 194 0.60 -17.86 -4.10
CA PHE A 194 -0.74 -17.84 -4.71
C PHE A 194 -1.87 -17.80 -3.66
N TRP A 195 -1.76 -18.61 -2.61
CA TRP A 195 -2.79 -18.67 -1.57
C TRP A 195 -2.85 -17.41 -0.73
N SER A 196 -1.70 -16.82 -0.38
CA SER A 196 -1.64 -15.53 0.30
C SER A 196 -2.25 -14.42 -0.55
N ALA A 197 -1.93 -14.37 -1.85
CA ALA A 197 -2.51 -13.42 -2.79
C ALA A 197 -4.03 -13.61 -2.96
N LEU A 198 -4.51 -14.85 -3.05
CA LEU A 198 -5.94 -15.15 -3.15
C LEU A 198 -6.69 -14.73 -1.89
N TYR A 199 -6.17 -15.04 -0.70
CA TYR A 199 -6.77 -14.61 0.56
C TYR A 199 -6.79 -13.09 0.67
N LEU A 200 -5.72 -12.41 0.28
CA LEU A 200 -5.67 -10.95 0.27
C LEU A 200 -6.68 -10.36 -0.72
N GLY A 201 -6.81 -10.97 -1.90
CA GLY A 201 -7.82 -10.60 -2.89
C GLY A 201 -9.25 -10.79 -2.37
N ILE A 202 -9.52 -11.85 -1.61
CA ILE A 202 -10.81 -12.06 -0.94
C ILE A 202 -11.03 -11.03 0.16
N VAL A 203 -9.99 -10.66 0.93
CA VAL A 203 -10.06 -9.58 1.92
C VAL A 203 -10.44 -8.26 1.25
N CYS A 204 -9.76 -7.87 0.16
CA CYS A 204 -10.10 -6.66 -0.59
C CYS A 204 -11.54 -6.69 -1.15
N MET A 205 -11.99 -7.85 -1.64
CA MET A 205 -13.39 -8.05 -2.06
C MET A 205 -14.35 -7.82 -0.90
N LEU A 206 -14.11 -8.43 0.26
CA LEU A 206 -14.98 -8.33 1.43
C LEU A 206 -14.99 -6.91 1.99
N LEU A 207 -13.85 -6.23 2.08
CA LEU A 207 -13.76 -4.83 2.51
C LEU A 207 -14.57 -3.91 1.57
N ALA A 208 -14.38 -4.04 0.26
CA ALA A 208 -15.15 -3.29 -0.73
C ALA A 208 -16.66 -3.57 -0.61
N THR A 209 -17.02 -4.83 -0.36
CA THR A 209 -18.40 -5.29 -0.24
C THR A 209 -19.05 -4.76 1.05
N ILE A 210 -18.39 -4.86 2.20
CA ILE A 210 -18.84 -4.32 3.49
C ILE A 210 -19.09 -2.81 3.37
N ALA A 211 -18.11 -2.07 2.83
CA ALA A 211 -18.23 -0.63 2.61
C ALA A 211 -19.46 -0.30 1.76
N ASN A 212 -19.63 -1.00 0.63
CA ASN A 212 -20.76 -0.74 -0.26
C ASN A 212 -22.10 -1.18 0.33
N VAL A 213 -22.16 -2.23 1.14
CA VAL A 213 -23.41 -2.63 1.83
C VAL A 213 -23.81 -1.55 2.84
N VAL A 214 -22.89 -1.05 3.66
CA VAL A 214 -23.17 0.05 4.59
C VAL A 214 -23.64 1.30 3.85
N TYR A 215 -22.97 1.66 2.76
CA TYR A 215 -23.33 2.82 1.95
C TYR A 215 -24.66 2.67 1.21
N THR A 216 -24.99 1.46 0.73
CA THR A 216 -26.26 1.19 0.02
C THR A 216 -27.44 1.01 0.96
N TYR A 217 -27.21 0.82 2.26
CA TYR A 217 -28.27 0.69 3.25
C TYR A 217 -29.15 1.94 3.32
N GLN A 218 -28.58 3.12 3.08
CA GLN A 218 -29.31 4.39 3.07
C GLN A 218 -30.37 4.47 1.94
N ASP A 219 -30.11 3.82 0.81
CA ASP A 219 -30.97 3.85 -0.38
C ASP A 219 -31.88 2.61 -0.45
N MET A 220 -31.80 1.69 0.53
CA MET A 220 -32.44 0.38 0.48
C MET A 220 -33.96 0.43 0.24
N ARG A 221 -34.66 1.37 0.89
CA ARG A 221 -36.13 1.49 0.76
C ARG A 221 -36.53 1.97 -0.64
N ASP A 222 -35.82 2.97 -1.14
CA ASP A 222 -36.05 3.54 -2.46
C ASP A 222 -35.65 2.55 -3.56
N ASP A 223 -34.55 1.80 -3.36
CA ASP A 223 -34.12 0.72 -4.25
C ASP A 223 -35.17 -0.38 -4.36
N ALA A 224 -35.78 -0.78 -3.24
CA ALA A 224 -36.85 -1.77 -3.24
C ALA A 224 -38.08 -1.29 -4.02
N GLN A 225 -38.47 -0.02 -3.87
CA GLN A 225 -39.57 0.58 -4.62
C GLN A 225 -39.27 0.70 -6.12
N ALA A 226 -38.01 0.97 -6.47
CA ALA A 226 -37.56 1.03 -7.85
C ALA A 226 -37.48 -0.35 -8.52
N GLY A 227 -37.62 -1.44 -7.76
CA GLY A 227 -37.49 -2.83 -8.23
C GLY A 227 -36.04 -3.31 -8.32
N GLY A 228 -35.09 -2.58 -7.72
CA GLY A 228 -33.68 -2.94 -7.70
C GLY A 228 -33.38 -4.05 -6.68
N LYS A 229 -32.45 -4.94 -7.03
CA LYS A 229 -31.95 -5.98 -6.13
C LYS A 229 -30.62 -5.56 -5.52
N SER A 230 -30.47 -5.71 -4.20
CA SER A 230 -29.22 -5.39 -3.49
C SER A 230 -29.04 -6.26 -2.24
N MET A 231 -27.80 -6.42 -1.79
CA MET A 231 -27.52 -7.16 -0.56
C MET A 231 -28.08 -6.47 0.68
N ALA A 232 -28.10 -5.13 0.70
CA ALA A 232 -28.73 -4.38 1.77
C ALA A 232 -30.20 -4.78 1.94
N LEU A 233 -30.94 -4.91 0.83
CA LEU A 233 -32.33 -5.35 0.83
C LEU A 233 -32.48 -6.79 1.33
N MET A 234 -31.64 -7.70 0.84
CA MET A 234 -31.68 -9.12 1.24
C MET A 234 -31.33 -9.31 2.73
N MET A 235 -30.43 -8.49 3.28
CA MET A 235 -29.95 -8.58 4.67
C MET A 235 -30.66 -7.61 5.63
N SER A 236 -31.74 -6.97 5.17
CA SER A 236 -32.48 -5.92 5.87
C SER A 236 -32.98 -6.31 7.27
N ASN A 237 -33.29 -7.60 7.50
CA ASN A 237 -33.78 -8.07 8.79
C ASN A 237 -32.71 -8.04 9.90
N ARG A 238 -31.45 -8.35 9.58
CA ARG A 238 -30.34 -8.45 10.57
C ARG A 238 -28.98 -8.02 9.98
N PRO A 239 -28.84 -6.76 9.52
CA PRO A 239 -27.65 -6.30 8.80
C PRO A 239 -26.36 -6.41 9.64
N LYS A 240 -26.44 -6.09 10.94
CA LYS A 240 -25.26 -6.14 11.83
C LYS A 240 -24.70 -7.56 12.01
N ILE A 241 -25.54 -8.61 12.00
CA ILE A 241 -25.06 -9.99 12.12
C ILE A 241 -24.20 -10.36 10.90
N TRP A 242 -24.67 -10.00 9.71
CA TRP A 242 -23.92 -10.24 8.48
C TRP A 242 -22.60 -9.44 8.47
N LEU A 243 -22.64 -8.17 8.86
CA LEU A 243 -21.44 -7.32 8.94
C LEU A 243 -20.40 -7.91 9.91
N TRP A 244 -20.80 -8.31 11.12
CA TRP A 244 -19.92 -8.99 12.08
C TRP A 244 -19.34 -10.29 11.51
N ALA A 245 -20.15 -11.10 10.85
CA ALA A 245 -19.69 -12.35 10.24
C ALA A 245 -18.64 -12.09 9.15
N MET A 246 -18.86 -11.11 8.27
CA MET A 246 -17.89 -10.78 7.22
C MET A 246 -16.61 -10.18 7.79
N THR A 247 -16.69 -9.31 8.80
CA THR A 247 -15.52 -8.80 9.52
C THR A 247 -14.72 -9.94 10.15
N ALA A 248 -15.36 -10.90 10.80
CA ALA A 248 -14.66 -12.06 11.37
C ALA A 248 -13.94 -12.90 10.29
N VAL A 249 -14.55 -13.08 9.12
CA VAL A 249 -13.91 -13.76 7.97
C VAL A 249 -12.69 -12.99 7.48
N VAL A 250 -12.78 -11.65 7.36
CA VAL A 250 -11.64 -10.79 6.99
C VAL A 250 -10.47 -11.01 7.97
N GLU A 251 -10.71 -10.98 9.27
CA GLU A 251 -9.64 -11.15 10.26
C GLU A 251 -9.00 -12.54 10.23
N VAL A 252 -9.79 -13.60 10.03
CA VAL A 252 -9.27 -14.96 9.86
C VAL A 252 -8.37 -15.07 8.62
N LEU A 253 -8.75 -14.43 7.52
CA LEU A 253 -7.95 -14.44 6.29
C LEU A 253 -6.67 -13.62 6.45
N LEU A 254 -6.71 -12.45 7.09
CA LEU A 254 -5.53 -11.64 7.40
C LEU A 254 -4.52 -12.42 8.25
N TRP A 255 -5.00 -13.11 9.29
CA TRP A 255 -4.15 -13.96 10.11
C TRP A 255 -3.54 -15.13 9.32
N LYS A 256 -4.31 -15.76 8.41
CA LYS A 256 -3.79 -16.82 7.53
C LYS A 256 -2.70 -16.31 6.59
N ILE A 257 -2.84 -15.11 6.03
CA ILE A 257 -1.82 -14.49 5.16
C ILE A 257 -0.52 -14.31 5.95
N GLY A 258 -0.60 -13.80 7.18
CA GLY A 258 0.57 -13.64 8.05
C GLY A 258 1.34 -14.94 8.30
N ASN A 259 0.63 -16.06 8.50
CA ASN A 259 1.29 -17.36 8.70
C ASN A 259 1.82 -18.00 7.41
N LEU A 260 1.18 -17.75 6.26
CA LEU A 260 1.60 -18.34 5.00
C LEU A 260 2.81 -17.63 4.37
N SER A 261 2.90 -16.32 4.58
CA SER A 261 4.00 -15.49 4.08
C SER A 261 5.08 -15.22 5.15
N ASP A 262 5.06 -15.97 6.26
CA ASP A 262 6.00 -15.88 7.38
C ASP A 262 6.22 -14.44 7.93
N TYR A 263 5.16 -13.62 7.90
CA TYR A 263 5.23 -12.23 8.38
C TYR A 263 5.42 -12.15 9.89
N SER A 264 6.08 -11.09 10.35
CA SER A 264 6.40 -10.92 11.77
C SER A 264 5.17 -10.74 12.67
N ILE A 265 5.38 -10.87 13.98
CA ILE A 265 4.33 -10.55 14.96
C ILE A 265 3.86 -9.08 14.88
N LEU A 266 4.69 -8.18 14.36
CA LEU A 266 4.31 -6.77 14.15
C LEU A 266 3.23 -6.65 13.08
N TYR A 267 3.33 -7.42 12.00
CA TYR A 267 2.26 -7.51 11.00
C TYR A 267 0.94 -7.92 11.67
N ASN A 268 0.95 -8.99 12.47
CA ASN A 268 -0.27 -9.48 13.12
C ASN A 268 -0.89 -8.44 14.08
N ILE A 269 -0.08 -7.77 14.90
CA ILE A 269 -0.58 -6.75 15.85
C ILE A 269 -1.17 -5.56 15.10
N ILE A 270 -0.48 -5.06 14.08
CA ILE A 270 -0.88 -3.85 13.36
C ILE A 270 -2.03 -4.14 12.40
N THR A 271 -1.86 -5.12 11.51
CA THR A 271 -2.84 -5.44 10.48
C THR A 271 -4.08 -6.07 11.08
N CYS A 272 -3.97 -7.20 11.79
CA CYS A 272 -5.15 -7.87 12.34
C CYS A 272 -5.73 -7.08 13.54
N GLY A 273 -4.88 -6.61 14.46
CA GLY A 273 -5.36 -5.83 15.61
C GLY A 273 -5.99 -4.49 15.20
N GLY A 274 -5.33 -3.74 14.30
CA GLY A 274 -5.82 -2.45 13.81
C GLY A 274 -7.05 -2.58 12.90
N SER A 275 -7.06 -3.55 11.98
CA SER A 275 -8.24 -3.84 11.14
C SER A 275 -9.43 -4.25 12.00
N SER A 276 -9.24 -5.18 12.93
CA SER A 276 -10.29 -5.64 13.82
C SER A 276 -10.87 -4.49 14.64
N PHE A 277 -10.03 -3.62 15.20
CA PHE A 277 -10.50 -2.43 15.91
C PHE A 277 -11.32 -1.50 15.02
N ALA A 278 -10.82 -1.15 13.83
CA ALA A 278 -11.48 -0.24 12.91
C ALA A 278 -12.82 -0.78 12.38
N LEU A 279 -12.85 -2.05 11.95
CA LEU A 279 -14.06 -2.70 11.45
C LEU A 279 -15.07 -2.97 12.56
N SER A 280 -14.61 -3.41 13.74
CA SER A 280 -15.50 -3.62 14.89
C SER A 280 -16.11 -2.32 15.37
N ALA A 281 -15.34 -1.23 15.42
CA ALA A 281 -15.85 0.10 15.72
C ALA A 281 -16.91 0.53 14.69
N LEU A 282 -16.64 0.29 13.39
CA LEU A 282 -17.61 0.55 12.33
C LEU A 282 -18.91 -0.20 12.55
N VAL A 283 -18.88 -1.52 12.76
CA VAL A 283 -20.11 -2.32 12.90
C VAL A 283 -20.85 -2.02 14.20
N ALA A 284 -20.12 -1.77 15.30
CA ALA A 284 -20.70 -1.44 16.58
C ALA A 284 -21.40 -0.08 16.56
N LEU A 285 -20.71 0.95 16.07
CA LEU A 285 -21.11 2.35 16.21
C LEU A 285 -21.95 2.88 15.06
N VAL A 286 -21.97 2.22 13.90
CA VAL A 286 -22.85 2.65 12.80
C VAL A 286 -24.31 2.55 13.23
N ASP A 287 -25.02 3.68 13.22
CA ASP A 287 -26.48 3.70 13.34
C ASP A 287 -27.09 3.58 11.95
N LEU A 288 -27.61 2.39 11.65
CA LEU A 288 -28.24 2.10 10.37
C LEU A 288 -29.62 2.75 10.20
N ARG A 289 -29.97 3.76 11.00
CA ARG A 289 -31.18 4.58 10.87
C ARG A 289 -30.87 6.01 10.38
N VAL A 290 -29.62 6.45 10.46
CA VAL A 290 -29.21 7.84 10.19
C VAL A 290 -28.34 7.92 8.92
N ALA A 291 -28.78 8.71 7.94
CA ALA A 291 -28.12 8.82 6.64
C ALA A 291 -26.65 9.31 6.73
N ALA A 292 -26.40 10.32 7.56
CA ALA A 292 -25.08 10.92 7.72
C ALA A 292 -24.05 9.93 8.30
N ASP A 293 -24.50 9.00 9.15
CA ASP A 293 -23.62 8.02 9.78
C ASP A 293 -23.09 6.98 8.79
N TYR A 294 -23.89 6.58 7.79
CA TYR A 294 -23.40 5.65 6.75
C TYR A 294 -22.24 6.25 5.98
N GLU A 295 -22.37 7.51 5.57
CA GLU A 295 -21.35 8.20 4.77
C GLU A 295 -20.07 8.40 5.57
N TRP A 296 -20.19 8.79 6.85
CA TRP A 296 -19.03 8.95 7.72
C TRP A 296 -18.27 7.65 7.91
N TRP A 297 -18.97 6.56 8.22
CA TRP A 297 -18.35 5.24 8.43
C TRP A 297 -17.82 4.63 7.14
N PHE A 298 -18.53 4.85 6.03
CA PHE A 298 -18.05 4.50 4.69
C PHE A 298 -16.73 5.21 4.38
N ARG A 299 -16.66 6.54 4.56
CA ARG A 299 -15.44 7.30 4.25
C ARG A 299 -14.31 7.00 5.22
N ARG A 300 -14.53 7.19 6.52
CA ARG A 300 -13.43 7.21 7.51
C ARG A 300 -13.14 5.86 8.13
N GLY A 301 -14.18 5.10 8.49
CA GLY A 301 -14.01 3.79 9.12
C GLY A 301 -13.30 2.79 8.22
N MET A 302 -13.73 2.72 6.96
CA MET A 302 -13.10 1.83 5.98
C MET A 302 -11.68 2.28 5.60
N ILE A 303 -11.41 3.59 5.43
CA ILE A 303 -10.04 4.10 5.23
C ILE A 303 -9.13 3.66 6.38
N GLY A 304 -9.63 3.75 7.62
CA GLY A 304 -8.88 3.31 8.80
C GLY A 304 -8.47 1.85 8.73
N SER A 305 -9.40 0.94 8.39
CA SER A 305 -9.09 -0.49 8.26
C SER A 305 -8.04 -0.78 7.19
N VAL A 306 -8.18 -0.19 6.00
CA VAL A 306 -7.23 -0.38 4.88
C VAL A 306 -5.86 0.23 5.21
N PHE A 307 -5.84 1.36 5.91
CA PHE A 307 -4.61 1.99 6.38
C PHE A 307 -3.81 1.06 7.31
N PHE A 308 -4.45 0.40 8.28
CA PHE A 308 -3.76 -0.55 9.16
C PHE A 308 -3.24 -1.78 8.41
N ILE A 309 -3.97 -2.27 7.40
CA ILE A 309 -3.49 -3.36 6.54
C ILE A 309 -2.22 -2.94 5.79
N ILE A 310 -2.25 -1.78 5.12
CA ILE A 310 -1.10 -1.25 4.37
C ILE A 310 0.10 -1.01 5.30
N TRP A 311 -0.15 -0.39 6.47
CA TRP A 311 0.91 -0.05 7.42
C TRP A 311 1.58 -1.30 7.99
N GLY A 312 0.81 -2.33 8.35
CA GLY A 312 1.38 -3.58 8.87
C GLY A 312 2.16 -4.35 7.81
N LEU A 313 1.69 -4.40 6.56
CA LEU A 313 2.46 -4.96 5.44
C LEU A 313 3.77 -4.17 5.24
N TYR A 314 3.72 -2.84 5.28
CA TYR A 314 4.90 -1.99 5.11
C TYR A 314 5.94 -2.16 6.22
N MET A 315 5.53 -2.39 7.47
CA MET A 315 6.47 -2.62 8.57
C MET A 315 7.30 -3.89 8.38
N ASP A 316 6.75 -4.87 7.65
CA ASP A 316 7.45 -6.12 7.32
C ASP A 316 8.34 -6.00 6.07
N VAL A 317 8.19 -4.93 5.28
CA VAL A 317 9.08 -4.62 4.13
C VAL A 317 10.50 -4.23 4.58
N GLN A 318 10.72 -3.95 5.86
CA GLN A 318 12.06 -3.65 6.37
C GLN A 318 12.92 -4.92 6.37
N PRO A 319 14.16 -4.86 5.89
CA PRO A 319 15.00 -6.04 5.78
C PRO A 319 15.14 -6.65 7.18
N THR A 320 14.61 -7.86 7.35
CA THR A 320 15.13 -8.77 8.35
C THR A 320 16.60 -8.95 8.03
N LEU A 321 17.46 -8.16 8.69
CA LEU A 321 18.83 -8.56 8.95
C LEU A 321 18.75 -10.01 9.42
N PRO A 322 19.47 -10.95 8.78
CA PRO A 322 19.36 -12.36 9.13
C PRO A 322 19.90 -12.53 10.55
N LEU A 323 19.00 -12.53 11.53
CA LEU A 323 19.30 -12.74 12.94
C LEU A 323 18.43 -13.89 13.47
N SER A 324 18.43 -15.03 12.77
CA SER A 324 18.09 -16.34 13.37
C SER A 324 18.22 -17.51 12.38
N HIS A 325 19.45 -17.90 12.06
CA HIS A 325 19.78 -19.32 11.83
C HIS A 325 20.84 -19.80 12.86
N VAL A 326 20.80 -19.23 14.06
CA VAL A 326 21.59 -19.70 15.20
C VAL A 326 20.63 -19.99 16.35
N SER A 327 19.87 -21.07 16.22
CA SER A 327 19.35 -21.89 17.33
C SER A 327 18.49 -23.01 16.78
N GLY A 328 19.05 -24.23 16.71
CA GLY A 328 18.23 -25.44 16.66
C GLY A 328 18.62 -26.53 15.64
N THR A 329 19.85 -27.05 15.70
CA THR A 329 20.12 -28.48 15.41
C THR A 329 21.54 -28.85 15.88
N LEU A 330 21.70 -29.05 17.19
CA LEU A 330 22.71 -29.97 17.71
C LEU A 330 22.14 -31.38 17.55
N ASN A 331 22.24 -31.94 16.35
CA ASN A 331 22.15 -33.38 16.13
C ASN A 331 23.05 -33.71 14.93
N THR A 332 24.09 -34.48 15.26
CA THR A 332 25.00 -35.22 14.38
C THR A 332 24.48 -35.45 12.96
N MET A 333 25.05 -34.73 11.99
CA MET A 333 24.97 -35.10 10.58
C MET A 333 26.38 -35.05 9.97
N HIS A 334 26.95 -36.24 9.78
CA HIS A 334 28.10 -36.45 8.91
C HIS A 334 27.73 -36.01 7.49
N ILE A 335 28.50 -35.09 6.91
CA ILE A 335 28.51 -34.82 5.47
C ILE A 335 29.93 -35.08 4.98
N PRO A 336 30.14 -36.00 4.01
CA PRO A 336 31.46 -36.22 3.43
C PRO A 336 31.79 -35.08 2.48
N LEU A 337 32.96 -34.45 2.67
CA LEU A 337 33.55 -33.52 1.71
C LEU A 337 34.01 -34.31 0.48
N GLN A 338 33.20 -34.31 -0.58
CA GLN A 338 33.64 -34.62 -1.93
C GLN A 338 34.18 -33.35 -2.58
N VAL A 339 35.51 -33.20 -2.56
CA VAL A 339 36.24 -32.19 -3.33
C VAL A 339 36.46 -32.75 -4.74
N PRO A 340 36.04 -32.06 -5.83
CA PRO A 340 36.39 -32.48 -7.17
C PRO A 340 37.87 -32.17 -7.43
N THR A 341 38.65 -33.21 -7.64
CA THR A 341 40.03 -33.14 -8.14
C THR A 341 39.99 -32.98 -9.67
N ALA A 342 40.53 -31.87 -10.17
CA ALA A 342 40.92 -31.73 -11.57
C ALA A 342 42.19 -30.90 -11.67
N TYR A 343 43.32 -31.61 -11.79
CA TYR A 343 44.56 -31.29 -12.48
C TYR A 343 45.09 -29.84 -12.48
N LEU A 344 46.18 -29.61 -11.74
CA LEU A 344 47.38 -29.00 -12.32
C LEU A 344 48.64 -29.45 -11.56
N ASP A 345 49.37 -30.39 -12.16
CA ASP A 345 50.72 -30.78 -11.78
C ASP A 345 51.67 -29.59 -11.94
N LEU A 346 52.28 -29.12 -10.84
CA LEU A 346 53.46 -28.28 -10.88
C LEU A 346 54.48 -28.80 -9.87
N LYS A 347 55.36 -29.64 -10.42
CA LYS A 347 56.53 -30.27 -9.80
C LYS A 347 57.54 -29.17 -9.42
N ILE A 348 57.80 -29.03 -8.13
CA ILE A 348 58.83 -28.14 -7.59
C ILE A 348 60.21 -28.81 -7.81
N CYS A 349 61.06 -28.20 -8.63
CA CYS A 349 62.50 -28.52 -8.70
C CYS A 349 63.30 -27.32 -8.19
N GLY A 350 64.25 -27.58 -7.29
CA GLY A 350 65.12 -26.62 -6.63
C GLY A 350 66.24 -26.02 -7.52
N PRO A 351 67.17 -25.25 -6.92
CA PRO A 351 67.89 -24.17 -7.60
C PRO A 351 69.32 -24.55 -8.03
N ILE A 352 69.72 -24.29 -9.29
CA ILE A 352 71.13 -24.30 -9.72
C ILE A 352 71.36 -23.27 -10.87
N THR A 353 72.31 -22.37 -10.61
CA THR A 353 73.16 -21.41 -11.41
C THR A 353 72.99 -21.16 -12.93
N PRO A 354 73.41 -19.96 -13.45
CA PRO A 354 73.11 -19.44 -14.79
C PRO A 354 74.10 -19.93 -15.87
N PRO A 355 73.76 -19.83 -17.18
CA PRO A 355 74.49 -18.86 -18.03
C PRO A 355 73.74 -18.30 -19.27
N SER A 356 74.27 -17.17 -19.76
CA SER A 356 74.40 -16.74 -21.17
C SER A 356 73.17 -16.50 -22.08
N CYS A 357 72.97 -15.22 -22.44
CA CYS A 357 72.38 -14.71 -23.69
C CYS A 357 73.13 -15.26 -24.94
N PRO A 358 72.55 -15.32 -26.18
CA PRO A 358 72.29 -14.10 -26.94
C PRO A 358 71.14 -14.12 -27.99
N THR A 359 70.66 -12.91 -28.31
CA THR A 359 70.17 -12.37 -29.61
C THR A 359 68.79 -11.69 -29.57
N PRO A 360 68.64 -10.61 -30.38
CA PRO A 360 67.76 -9.48 -30.09
C PRO A 360 66.40 -9.61 -30.79
N ASP A 361 65.52 -8.66 -30.50
CA ASP A 361 64.20 -8.44 -31.13
C ASP A 361 63.01 -9.15 -30.50
N CYS A 362 62.52 -8.57 -29.40
CA CYS A 362 61.09 -8.28 -29.31
C CYS A 362 60.85 -7.01 -28.49
N LYS A 363 60.40 -5.97 -29.20
CA LYS A 363 60.04 -4.66 -28.65
C LYS A 363 58.87 -4.77 -27.68
N LEU A 364 59.02 -4.04 -26.57
CA LEU A 364 57.96 -3.61 -25.65
C LEU A 364 56.72 -3.11 -26.40
N ILE A 365 55.54 -3.59 -25.98
CA ILE A 365 54.36 -2.75 -25.82
C ILE A 365 53.93 -2.89 -24.36
N ALA A 366 54.54 -2.08 -23.50
CA ALA A 366 54.07 -1.85 -22.15
C ALA A 366 52.85 -0.92 -22.22
N LYS A 367 51.65 -1.46 -21.93
CA LYS A 367 50.50 -0.63 -21.59
C LYS A 367 50.32 -0.72 -20.07
N ALA A 368 50.76 0.34 -19.41
CA ALA A 368 50.66 0.52 -17.97
C ALA A 368 49.19 0.51 -17.52
N VAL A 369 48.88 -0.37 -16.58
CA VAL A 369 47.75 -0.18 -15.65
C VAL A 369 48.38 0.30 -14.34
N PRO A 370 48.03 1.50 -13.85
CA PRO A 370 48.65 2.06 -12.65
C PRO A 370 48.18 1.30 -11.40
N VAL A 371 49.15 0.76 -10.67
CA VAL A 371 49.02 0.41 -9.24
C VAL A 371 49.03 1.72 -8.47
N VAL A 372 47.96 2.00 -7.74
CA VAL A 372 47.85 3.10 -6.75
C VAL A 372 47.32 2.48 -5.45
N PRO A 373 47.87 2.87 -4.28
CA PRO A 373 48.08 1.97 -3.15
C PRO A 373 46.91 1.94 -2.16
N LEU A 374 46.79 0.80 -1.46
CA LEU A 374 45.96 0.65 -0.27
C LEU A 374 46.48 1.59 0.84
N SER A 375 45.58 2.43 1.36
CA SER A 375 45.85 3.38 2.43
C SER A 375 45.99 2.71 3.81
N GLU A 376 46.81 3.35 4.64
CA GLU A 376 47.36 2.98 5.96
C GLU A 376 46.39 2.77 7.15
N GLU A 377 45.13 2.38 6.94
CA GLU A 377 44.17 2.21 8.07
C GLU A 377 44.01 0.77 8.61
N VAL A 378 44.74 -0.20 8.06
CA VAL A 378 44.71 -1.59 8.54
C VAL A 378 45.86 -1.90 9.54
N LEU A 379 46.80 -0.98 9.74
CA LEU A 379 47.97 -1.19 10.60
C LEU A 379 47.84 -0.65 12.05
N HIS A 380 46.63 -0.30 12.49
CA HIS A 380 46.39 0.16 13.88
C HIS A 380 45.47 -0.72 14.74
N ALA A 381 44.99 -1.86 14.22
CA ALA A 381 44.11 -2.79 14.94
C ALA A 381 44.80 -4.08 15.45
N GLN A 382 46.14 -4.15 15.46
CA GLN A 382 46.90 -5.32 15.94
C GLN A 382 47.73 -5.08 17.21
N ASN A 383 47.66 -3.90 17.85
CA ASN A 383 48.45 -3.58 19.05
C ASN A 383 47.61 -3.25 20.30
N GLY A 384 46.48 -3.95 20.50
CA GLY A 384 45.61 -3.75 21.68
C GLY A 384 45.08 -5.02 22.37
N ILE A 385 45.48 -6.22 21.94
CA ILE A 385 44.96 -7.50 22.47
C ILE A 385 46.09 -8.36 23.08
N ALA A 386 47.03 -7.71 23.76
CA ALA A 386 48.08 -8.39 24.51
C ALA A 386 48.41 -7.61 25.78
N ARG A 387 47.44 -7.53 26.70
CA ARG A 387 47.62 -7.30 28.15
C ARG A 387 46.26 -7.16 28.84
N HIS A 388 45.64 -8.28 29.20
CA HIS A 388 44.74 -8.51 30.36
C HIS A 388 43.92 -9.77 30.10
N ALA A 389 44.57 -10.93 30.19
CA ALA A 389 43.93 -12.23 30.30
C ALA A 389 44.80 -13.13 31.18
N ASP A 390 45.13 -12.64 32.37
CA ASP A 390 45.58 -13.48 33.47
C ASP A 390 44.48 -13.48 34.53
N ASN A 391 44.05 -14.70 34.84
CA ASN A 391 43.29 -15.13 36.03
C ASN A 391 41.74 -15.06 36.01
N MET A 392 41.20 -16.29 36.03
CA MET A 392 39.97 -16.78 36.68
C MET A 392 38.76 -17.18 35.80
N VAL A 393 38.56 -18.50 35.77
CA VAL A 393 37.29 -19.24 35.67
C VAL A 393 37.07 -19.81 37.09
N PRO A 394 35.85 -19.98 37.70
CA PRO A 394 34.63 -20.53 37.11
C PRO A 394 33.26 -19.94 37.56
N SER A 395 32.21 -20.47 36.92
CA SER A 395 30.84 -20.74 37.42
C SER A 395 29.73 -19.68 37.27
N THR A 396 28.81 -20.02 36.36
CA THR A 396 27.33 -19.96 36.40
C THR A 396 26.63 -19.10 37.46
N GLN A 397 25.63 -18.34 36.99
CA GLN A 397 24.61 -17.55 37.71
C GLN A 397 24.98 -16.08 38.06
N ALA A 398 25.26 -15.24 37.05
CA ALA A 398 25.04 -13.79 37.16
C ALA A 398 25.21 -13.08 35.79
N ALA A 399 24.22 -13.15 34.89
CA ALA A 399 24.08 -12.21 33.75
C ALA A 399 22.75 -12.42 32.98
N TYR A 400 21.62 -12.57 33.70
CA TYR A 400 20.33 -12.19 33.14
C TYR A 400 20.06 -10.79 33.70
N ILE A 401 19.71 -9.83 32.82
CA ILE A 401 19.62 -8.37 33.07
C ILE A 401 20.93 -7.61 32.77
N ALA A 402 21.22 -7.39 31.48
CA ALA A 402 21.79 -6.15 30.91
C ALA A 402 22.22 -6.39 29.45
N PRO A 403 21.29 -6.28 28.48
CA PRO A 403 21.47 -5.22 27.49
C PRO A 403 20.13 -4.63 27.04
N ARG A 404 19.55 -3.74 27.86
CA ARG A 404 18.46 -2.83 27.44
C ARG A 404 18.72 -1.36 27.79
N VAL A 405 19.93 -1.02 28.28
CA VAL A 405 20.26 0.35 28.74
C VAL A 405 21.38 1.02 27.93
N LEU A 406 22.06 0.30 27.00
CA LEU A 406 23.17 0.88 26.24
C LEU A 406 22.79 1.44 24.85
N VAL A 407 21.56 1.21 24.37
CA VAL A 407 21.08 1.76 23.08
C VAL A 407 20.46 3.16 23.24
N ALA A 408 19.92 3.48 24.42
CA ALA A 408 19.35 4.81 24.71
C ALA A 408 20.40 5.92 24.88
N LYS A 409 21.66 5.58 25.20
CA LYS A 409 22.73 6.56 25.41
C LYS A 409 23.41 7.05 24.12
N ASN A 410 23.31 6.28 23.03
CA ASN A 410 23.93 6.61 21.74
C ASN A 410 22.99 7.32 20.75
N MET A 411 21.67 7.26 20.94
CA MET A 411 20.71 8.06 20.15
C MET A 411 20.65 9.54 20.57
N ALA A 412 21.02 9.88 21.82
CA ALA A 412 21.02 11.26 22.30
C ALA A 412 22.22 12.11 21.81
N LYS A 413 23.25 11.50 21.22
CA LYS A 413 24.42 12.22 20.67
C LYS A 413 24.29 12.61 19.19
N VAL A 414 23.37 12.01 18.44
CA VAL A 414 23.19 12.29 17.00
C VAL A 414 22.25 13.48 16.75
N ILE A 415 21.43 13.86 17.74
CA ILE A 415 20.49 15.00 17.62
C ILE A 415 21.14 16.36 17.96
N ILE A 416 22.36 16.37 18.53
CA ILE A 416 23.07 17.63 18.88
C ILE A 416 24.09 18.07 17.81
N SER A 417 24.33 17.27 16.76
CA SER A 417 25.35 17.59 15.74
C SER A 417 24.83 18.29 14.47
N ASN A 418 23.51 18.48 14.31
CA ASN A 418 22.95 19.15 13.10
C ASN A 418 22.47 20.59 13.36
N ALA A 419 22.88 21.20 14.46
CA ALA A 419 22.60 22.59 14.79
C ALA A 419 23.86 23.48 14.78
N THR A 420 24.74 23.29 13.80
CA THR A 420 25.85 24.23 13.53
C THR A 420 26.27 24.12 12.07
N MET A 421 25.71 24.97 11.19
CA MET A 421 26.41 25.68 10.10
C MET A 421 25.40 26.22 9.07
N THR A 422 24.97 27.47 9.26
CA THR A 422 24.68 28.39 8.16
C THR A 422 25.06 29.78 8.63
N SER A 423 26.35 30.11 8.48
CA SER A 423 26.85 31.48 8.52
C SER A 423 26.91 31.97 7.06
N VAL A 424 25.95 32.81 6.68
CA VAL A 424 26.06 33.65 5.49
C VAL A 424 25.81 35.08 5.93
N LYS A 425 26.84 35.92 5.79
CA LYS A 425 26.81 37.36 6.02
C LYS A 425 25.93 38.03 4.95
N THR A 426 24.89 38.75 5.38
CA THR A 426 24.43 39.99 4.72
C THR A 426 23.82 40.91 5.78
N GLY A 427 24.13 42.21 5.68
CA GLY A 427 24.01 43.17 6.76
C GLY A 427 22.68 43.92 6.87
N ARG A 428 22.53 44.56 8.04
CA ARG A 428 21.72 45.75 8.41
C ARG A 428 20.18 45.65 8.31
N GLY A 429 19.54 45.81 9.49
CA GLY A 429 18.34 46.64 9.62
C GLY A 429 17.18 46.07 10.43
N ASN A 430 17.10 46.48 11.71
CA ASN A 430 15.90 46.77 12.51
C ASN A 430 14.85 45.68 12.85
N HIS A 431 14.80 45.39 14.16
CA HIS A 431 13.63 45.28 15.05
C HIS A 431 12.34 44.57 14.57
N ALA A 432 12.02 43.42 15.18
CA ALA A 432 11.06 43.28 16.29
C ALA A 432 10.29 41.94 16.31
N ARG A 433 10.32 41.29 17.49
CA ARG A 433 9.35 40.33 18.10
C ARG A 433 9.09 38.98 17.38
N LEU A 434 9.72 37.93 17.91
CA LEU A 434 9.27 36.54 17.81
C LEU A 434 9.00 36.02 19.24
N ASN A 435 7.73 35.74 19.54
CA ASN A 435 7.31 35.04 20.75
C ASN A 435 7.48 33.53 20.52
N THR A 436 8.35 32.94 21.35
CA THR A 436 8.54 31.52 21.55
C THR A 436 7.41 30.94 22.39
N TYR A 437 6.75 29.87 21.92
CA TYR A 437 6.11 28.90 22.78
C TYR A 437 6.39 27.49 22.25
N ALA A 438 7.32 26.82 22.91
CA ALA A 438 7.46 25.38 22.92
C ALA A 438 6.87 24.87 24.24
N ALA A 439 5.95 23.92 24.20
CA ALA A 439 5.55 23.15 25.37
C ALA A 439 5.06 21.76 24.95
N THR A 440 5.95 20.79 25.18
CA THR A 440 5.75 19.35 25.25
C THR A 440 4.86 19.01 26.45
N THR A 441 3.87 18.12 26.35
CA THR A 441 3.44 17.25 27.48
C THR A 441 2.77 15.97 26.98
N ILE A 442 3.39 14.84 27.32
CA ILE A 442 2.85 13.48 27.29
C ILE A 442 2.32 13.16 28.71
N ALA A 443 1.28 12.31 28.76
CA ALA A 443 0.74 11.56 29.91
C ALA A 443 -0.42 12.20 30.70
N MET A 444 -1.57 11.52 30.71
CA MET A 444 -2.03 10.75 31.89
C MET A 444 -3.26 9.89 31.54
N ILE A 445 -3.13 8.58 31.82
CA ILE A 445 -4.23 7.64 32.08
C ILE A 445 -4.59 7.78 33.57
N PRO A 446 -5.86 7.72 33.98
CA PRO A 446 -6.20 7.25 35.30
C PRO A 446 -6.90 5.89 35.24
N ALA A 447 -6.30 4.93 35.93
CA ALA A 447 -6.95 3.71 36.37
C ALA A 447 -7.93 4.01 37.52
N ALA A 448 -8.93 3.15 37.66
CA ALA A 448 -10.00 3.21 38.64
C ALA A 448 -9.53 2.99 40.09
N GLU A 449 -10.18 3.68 41.03
CA GLU A 449 -10.57 3.31 42.41
C GLU A 449 -11.03 4.64 43.05
N GLY A 450 -12.28 4.82 43.46
CA GLY A 450 -12.84 4.25 44.67
C GLY A 450 -13.04 5.36 45.71
N GLY A 451 -14.30 5.79 45.91
CA GLY A 451 -14.78 6.25 47.22
C GLY A 451 -15.02 7.75 47.47
N ILE A 452 -16.30 8.06 47.67
CA ILE A 452 -16.86 8.71 48.89
C ILE A 452 -16.72 10.26 49.06
N THR A 453 -17.91 10.86 49.19
CA THR A 453 -18.35 12.09 49.93
C THR A 453 -18.20 13.52 49.38
N SER A 454 -19.38 14.17 49.35
CA SER A 454 -19.74 15.56 49.75
C SER A 454 -18.89 16.73 49.22
N ASN A 455 -19.44 17.79 48.63
CA ASN A 455 -20.63 18.57 48.97
C ASN A 455 -21.13 19.29 47.71
#